data_AF-A0A1X0ABA2-F1
#
_entry.id   AF-A0A1X0ABA2-F1
#
_cell.length_a   1.000
_cell.length_b   1.000
_cell.length_c   1.000
_cell.angle_alpha   90.00
_cell.angle_beta   90.00
_cell.angle_gamma   90.00
#
_symmetry.space_group_name_H-M   'P 1'
#
loop_
_entity.id
_entity.type
_entity.pdbx_description
1 polymer ?
#
loop_
_entity_poly.entity_id
_entity_poly.type
_entity_poly.pdbx_seq_one_letter_code
_entity_poly.pdbx_strand_id
1 'polypeptide(L)'
;MLSQRRESKANAMPSRSPHVDTWSRPPHPADVAQSRLFEEMMQAEVAELHGLAALAERAWRDRSERHTAAPTRLPEAVLRVHARIAEVERMLAALRGRFPGNEIRSA
;
A
#
# COMPACT_ATOMS: atom_id res chain seq x y z
N MET A 1 30.73 -55.33 -9.31
CA MET A 1 29.27 -55.24 -9.50
C MET A 1 28.66 -54.68 -8.22
N LEU A 2 28.02 -53.50 -8.31
CA LEU A 2 27.08 -52.83 -7.37
C LEU A 2 27.54 -52.65 -5.91
N SER A 3 27.29 -51.55 -5.19
CA SER A 3 26.72 -50.22 -5.40
C SER A 3 26.74 -49.53 -4.03
N GLN A 4 26.28 -48.29 -3.96
CA GLN A 4 25.94 -47.51 -2.77
C GLN A 4 27.15 -46.83 -2.11
N ARG A 5 27.13 -45.54 -1.81
CA ARG A 5 26.00 -44.64 -1.59
C ARG A 5 26.52 -43.23 -1.84
N ARG A 6 25.97 -42.53 -2.84
CA ARG A 6 26.12 -41.08 -2.94
C ARG A 6 25.46 -40.50 -1.69
N GLU A 7 26.26 -39.98 -0.77
CA GLU A 7 25.76 -39.13 0.30
C GLU A 7 25.29 -37.84 -0.33
N SER A 8 24.02 -37.83 -0.72
CA SER A 8 23.26 -36.63 -0.97
C SER A 8 23.36 -35.78 0.28
N LYS A 9 24.22 -34.76 0.24
CA LYS A 9 24.26 -33.67 1.21
C LYS A 9 22.88 -33.03 1.15
N ALA A 10 21.97 -33.54 1.98
CA ALA A 10 20.62 -33.04 2.09
C ALA A 10 20.75 -31.56 2.43
N ASN A 11 20.28 -30.74 1.50
CA ASN A 11 20.17 -29.31 1.60
C ASN A 11 19.44 -29.02 2.91
N ALA A 12 20.18 -28.67 3.97
CA ALA A 12 19.59 -28.30 5.24
C ALA A 12 18.82 -27.00 4.99
N MET A 13 17.50 -27.14 4.79
CA MET A 13 16.59 -26.01 4.76
C MET A 13 16.86 -25.18 6.01
N PRO A 14 17.18 -23.88 5.89
CA PRO A 14 17.34 -23.05 7.08
C PRO A 14 16.03 -23.16 7.86
N SER A 15 16.14 -23.62 9.10
CA SER A 15 15.04 -23.73 10.05
C SER A 15 14.24 -22.44 9.99
N ARG A 16 12.98 -22.53 9.55
CA ARG A 16 12.06 -21.40 9.49
C ARG A 16 12.03 -20.82 10.91
N SER A 17 12.65 -19.66 11.11
CA SER A 17 12.65 -18.99 12.41
C SER A 17 11.22 -18.92 12.92
N PRO A 18 10.97 -19.14 14.22
CA PRO A 18 9.63 -19.14 14.76
C PRO A 18 8.95 -17.84 14.33
N HIS A 19 7.71 -17.95 13.86
CA HIS A 19 6.88 -16.80 13.50
C HIS A 19 6.64 -16.03 14.80
N VAL A 20 7.52 -15.08 15.11
CA VAL A 20 7.31 -14.18 16.23
C VAL A 20 6.09 -13.37 15.87
N ASP A 21 5.04 -13.45 16.67
CA ASP A 21 3.86 -12.63 16.47
C ASP A 21 4.22 -11.17 16.82
N THR A 22 4.68 -10.45 15.79
CA THR A 22 5.13 -9.07 15.88
C THR A 22 3.98 -8.10 16.16
N TRP A 23 2.73 -8.53 16.01
CA TRP A 23 1.56 -7.69 16.25
C TRP A 23 1.22 -7.56 17.74
N SER A 24 1.51 -8.60 18.53
CA SER A 24 1.27 -8.62 19.98
C SER A 24 2.35 -7.91 20.80
N ARG A 25 3.53 -7.66 20.22
CA ARG A 25 4.66 -6.99 20.90
C ARG A 25 4.54 -5.46 20.79
N PRO A 26 4.93 -4.69 21.82
CA PRO A 26 5.18 -3.26 21.66
C PRO A 26 6.12 -2.96 20.48
N PRO A 27 5.81 -1.95 19.65
CA PRO A 27 6.61 -1.66 18.46
C PRO A 27 8.04 -1.25 18.84
N HIS A 28 9.03 -1.76 18.11
CA HIS A 28 10.43 -1.38 18.32
C HIS A 28 10.64 0.07 17.84
N PRO A 29 11.55 0.86 18.46
CA PRO A 29 11.83 2.23 18.00
C PRO A 29 12.20 2.34 16.51
N ALA A 30 12.87 1.32 15.97
CA ALA A 30 13.16 1.25 14.52
C ALA A 30 11.88 1.12 13.68
N ASP A 31 10.93 0.27 14.11
CA ASP A 31 9.65 0.09 13.42
C ASP A 31 8.84 1.41 13.43
N VAL A 32 8.91 2.16 14.54
CA VAL A 32 8.29 3.50 14.65
C VAL A 32 8.96 4.51 13.71
N ALA A 33 10.30 4.50 13.61
CA ALA A 33 10.98 5.38 12.67
C ALA A 33 10.64 5.04 11.21
N GLN A 34 10.55 3.75 10.89
CA GLN A 34 10.15 3.27 9.56
C GLN A 34 8.68 3.59 9.26
N SER A 35 7.77 3.47 10.23
CA SER A 35 6.37 3.81 10.02
C SER A 35 6.17 5.28 9.65
N ARG A 36 6.99 6.20 10.17
CA ARG A 36 6.97 7.62 9.77
C ARG A 36 7.29 7.81 8.30
N LEU A 37 8.36 7.18 7.82
CA LEU A 37 8.73 7.23 6.41
C LEU A 37 7.63 6.65 5.51
N PHE A 38 7.05 5.50 5.90
CA PHE A 38 5.94 4.91 5.15
C PHE A 38 4.69 5.79 5.15
N GLU A 39 4.39 6.46 6.26
CA GLU A 39 3.30 7.42 6.34
C GLU A 39 3.52 8.61 5.39
N GLU A 40 4.71 9.21 5.38
CA GLU A 40 5.04 10.30 4.45
C GLU A 40 4.89 9.87 2.98
N MET A 41 5.41 8.68 2.63
CA MET A 41 5.27 8.12 1.28
C MET A 41 3.81 7.89 0.89
N MET A 42 2.99 7.34 1.80
CA MET A 42 1.58 7.11 1.53
C MET A 42 0.78 8.41 1.42
N GLN A 43 1.11 9.45 2.19
CA GLN A 43 0.48 10.77 2.04
C GLN A 43 0.81 11.39 0.68
N ALA A 44 2.06 11.29 0.23
CA ALA A 44 2.45 11.73 -1.10
C ALA A 44 1.69 10.97 -2.21
N GLU A 45 1.61 9.63 -2.10
CA GLU A 45 0.84 8.80 -3.02
C GLU A 45 -0.65 9.21 -3.08
N VAL A 46 -1.28 9.47 -1.93
CA VAL A 46 -2.68 9.94 -1.87
C VAL A 46 -2.83 11.29 -2.59
N ALA A 47 -1.90 12.22 -2.38
CA ALA A 47 -1.91 13.52 -3.05
C ALA A 47 -1.78 13.37 -4.58
N GLU A 48 -0.89 12.51 -5.05
CA GLU A 48 -0.72 12.21 -6.47
C GLU A 48 -1.99 11.57 -7.08
N LEU A 49 -2.56 10.58 -6.39
CA LEU A 49 -3.80 9.92 -6.84
C LEU A 49 -4.98 10.89 -6.92
N HIS A 50 -5.11 11.81 -5.96
CA HIS A 50 -6.12 12.88 -6.03
C HIS A 50 -5.90 13.79 -7.23
N GLY A 51 -4.64 14.15 -7.53
CA GLY A 51 -4.30 14.92 -8.74
C GLY A 51 -4.71 14.20 -10.02
N LEU A 52 -4.41 12.90 -10.12
CA LEU A 52 -4.79 12.06 -11.26
C LEU A 52 -6.31 11.93 -11.41
N ALA A 53 -7.04 11.72 -10.31
CA ALA A 53 -8.50 11.67 -10.32
C ALA A 53 -9.10 12.99 -10.82
N ALA A 54 -8.65 14.12 -10.30
CA ALA A 54 -9.14 15.44 -10.69
C ALA A 54 -8.90 15.74 -12.18
N LEU A 55 -7.72 15.39 -12.71
CA LEU A 55 -7.41 15.54 -14.14
C LEU A 55 -8.31 14.66 -15.01
N ALA A 56 -8.49 13.40 -14.63
CA ALA A 56 -9.31 12.45 -15.38
C ALA A 56 -10.79 12.83 -15.37
N GLU A 57 -11.31 13.30 -14.24
CA GLU A 57 -12.67 13.82 -14.10
C GLU A 57 -12.90 15.07 -14.94
N ARG A 58 -11.95 16.00 -14.92
CA ARG A 58 -12.02 17.22 -15.75
C ARG A 58 -12.05 16.85 -17.24
N ALA A 59 -11.14 15.99 -17.69
CA ALA A 59 -11.11 15.54 -19.08
C ALA A 59 -12.41 14.81 -19.49
N TRP A 60 -13.02 14.07 -18.56
CA TRP A 60 -14.32 13.43 -18.80
C TRP A 60 -15.47 14.43 -18.89
N ARG A 61 -15.54 15.43 -17.99
CA ARG A 61 -16.54 16.51 -18.04
C ARG A 61 -16.43 17.30 -19.35
N ASP A 62 -15.24 17.74 -19.70
CA ASP A 62 -14.99 18.48 -20.94
C ASP A 62 -15.43 17.69 -22.18
N ARG A 63 -15.22 16.35 -22.20
CA ARG A 63 -15.69 15.49 -23.31
C ARG A 63 -17.21 15.36 -23.31
N SER A 64 -17.80 15.21 -22.14
CA SER A 64 -19.24 15.05 -21.94
C SER A 64 -20.00 16.30 -22.40
N GLU A 65 -19.53 17.49 -22.03
CA GLU A 65 -20.14 18.78 -22.42
C GLU A 65 -20.09 19.00 -23.95
N ARG A 66 -19.06 18.47 -24.63
CA ARG A 66 -18.93 18.56 -26.09
C ARG A 66 -19.84 17.60 -26.87
N HIS A 67 -20.45 16.60 -26.22
CA HIS A 67 -21.29 15.58 -26.89
C HIS A 67 -22.72 15.63 -26.39
N THR A 68 -23.70 15.71 -27.30
CA THR A 68 -25.14 15.71 -26.98
C THR A 68 -25.59 14.44 -26.23
N ALA A 69 -24.87 13.33 -26.38
CA ALA A 69 -25.05 12.09 -25.62
C ALA A 69 -23.82 11.83 -24.72
N ALA A 70 -23.67 12.63 -23.67
CA ALA A 70 -22.66 12.38 -22.66
C ALA A 70 -22.91 11.04 -21.94
N PRO A 71 -21.87 10.22 -21.68
CA PRO A 71 -22.02 9.06 -20.80
C PRO A 71 -22.50 9.53 -19.43
N THR A 72 -23.57 8.95 -18.89
CA THR A 72 -24.13 9.34 -17.58
C THR A 72 -23.27 8.88 -16.40
N ARG A 73 -22.25 8.04 -16.65
CA ARG A 73 -21.41 7.44 -15.61
C ARG A 73 -19.96 7.86 -15.76
N LEU A 74 -19.31 8.01 -14.60
CA LEU A 74 -17.86 8.21 -14.50
C LEU A 74 -17.12 7.06 -15.20
N PRO A 75 -16.01 7.32 -15.90
CA PRO A 75 -15.22 6.25 -16.51
C PRO A 75 -14.68 5.30 -15.45
N GLU A 76 -14.65 4.00 -15.77
CA GLU A 76 -14.15 2.96 -14.86
C GLU A 76 -12.72 3.25 -14.39
N ALA A 77 -11.88 3.83 -15.24
CA ALA A 77 -10.52 4.24 -14.88
C ALA A 77 -10.52 5.23 -13.70
N VAL A 78 -11.46 6.17 -13.66
CA VAL A 78 -11.58 7.15 -12.56
C VAL A 78 -12.07 6.45 -11.28
N LEU A 79 -13.04 5.55 -11.41
CA LEU A 79 -13.53 4.75 -10.29
C LEU A 79 -12.41 3.89 -9.67
N ARG A 80 -11.50 3.34 -10.48
CA ARG A 80 -10.34 2.59 -9.99
C ARG A 80 -9.34 3.48 -9.23
N VAL A 81 -9.12 4.72 -9.66
CA VAL A 81 -8.28 5.68 -8.93
C VAL A 81 -8.90 6.00 -7.56
N HIS A 82 -10.21 6.26 -7.51
CA HIS A 82 -10.93 6.46 -6.23
C HIS A 82 -10.85 5.25 -5.30
N ALA A 83 -11.03 4.04 -5.85
CA ALA A 83 -10.89 2.83 -5.07
C ALA A 83 -9.46 2.66 -4.51
N ARG A 84 -8.44 3.08 -5.27
CA ARG A 84 -7.05 3.07 -4.83
C ARG A 84 -6.79 4.10 -3.73
N ILE A 85 -7.33 5.31 -3.83
CA ILE A 85 -7.26 6.33 -2.77
C ILE A 85 -7.81 5.77 -1.47
N ALA A 86 -9.04 5.22 -1.52
CA ALA A 86 -9.69 4.67 -0.33
C ALA A 86 -8.90 3.51 0.29
N GLU A 87 -8.19 2.72 -0.51
CA GLU A 87 -7.30 1.66 -0.01
C GLU A 87 -6.07 2.24 0.70
N VAL A 88 -5.40 3.22 0.12
CA VAL A 88 -4.21 3.84 0.75
C VAL A 88 -4.61 4.56 2.05
N GLU A 89 -5.76 5.23 2.08
CA GLU A 89 -6.30 5.84 3.31
C GLU A 89 -6.58 4.81 4.40
N ARG A 90 -7.14 3.65 4.06
CA ARG A 90 -7.33 2.54 5.01
C ARG A 90 -6.00 2.02 5.54
N MET A 91 -5.00 1.85 4.67
CA MET A 91 -3.65 1.43 5.08
C MET A 91 -3.01 2.45 6.01
N LEU A 92 -3.16 3.75 5.72
CA LEU A 92 -2.66 4.84 6.56
C LEU A 92 -3.32 4.84 7.94
N ALA A 93 -4.63 4.65 7.99
CA ALA A 93 -5.38 4.53 9.23
C ALA A 93 -4.91 3.32 10.07
N ALA A 94 -4.70 2.16 9.43
CA ALA A 94 -4.17 0.98 10.09
C ALA A 94 -2.75 1.19 10.62
N LEU A 95 -1.89 1.85 9.84
CA LEU A 95 -0.51 2.17 10.24
C LEU A 95 -0.49 3.08 11.47
N ARG A 96 -1.27 4.18 11.45
CA ARG A 96 -1.40 5.10 12.58
C ARG A 96 -1.98 4.43 13.82
N GLY A 97 -2.93 3.52 13.64
CA GLY A 97 -3.49 2.72 14.73
C GLY A 97 -2.45 1.80 15.39
N ARG A 98 -1.52 1.23 14.61
CA ARG A 98 -0.45 0.35 15.13
C ARG A 98 0.69 1.12 15.80
N PHE A 99 0.96 2.34 15.34
CA PHE A 99 2.07 3.19 15.80
C PHE A 99 1.56 4.57 16.27
N PRO A 100 0.89 4.65 17.44
CA PRO A 100 0.41 5.92 18.00
C PRO A 100 1.59 6.85 18.36
N GLY A 101 1.50 8.14 18.01
CA GLY A 101 2.61 9.10 18.13
C GLY A 101 3.38 9.35 16.83
N ASN A 102 2.84 8.91 15.70
CA ASN A 102 3.26 9.31 14.35
C ASN A 102 2.69 10.66 13.91
N GLU A 103 1.83 11.26 14.73
CA GLU A 103 1.27 12.58 14.52
C GLU A 103 2.43 13.56 14.46
N ILE A 104 2.66 14.13 13.29
CA ILE A 104 3.66 15.17 13.07
C ILE A 104 3.36 16.26 14.11
N ARG A 105 4.24 16.41 15.10
CA ARG A 105 4.28 17.65 15.87
C ARG A 105 4.70 18.71 14.88
N SER A 106 3.74 19.42 14.30
CA SER A 106 3.98 20.70 13.65
C SER A 106 4.60 21.60 14.71
N ALA A 107 5.91 21.81 14.59
CA ALA A 107 6.67 22.84 15.28
C ALA A 107 6.61 24.13 14.47
#